data_AF-A0A419WTD9-F1
#
_entry.id   AF-A0A419WTD9-F1
#
_cell.length_a   1.000
_cell.length_b   1.000
_cell.length_c   1.000
_cell.angle_alpha   90.00
_cell.angle_beta   90.00
_cell.angle_gamma   90.00
#
_symmetry.space_group_name_H-M   'P 1'
#
loop_
_entity.id
_entity.type
_entity.pdbx_description
1 polymer ?
#
loop_
_entity_poly.entity_id
_entity_poly.type
_entity_poly.pdbx_seq_one_letter_code
_entity_poly.pdbx_strand_id
1 'polypeptide(L)'
;MAKKRKKAKPQVKRKQNNSPYNNSLLRKKYLKIVEAVCEKMNCADSYKLLSKEEKIRAFGCSVFVLKLKTYKKQHYTSNCIKFFEDFVNVFFSNPRNCVCKSKAIELTNYEVLVANYFITSFNKDYPERHEFLMDAFQPMVEYIGDFETHFVKMIQHYAFSVNATNLFDDNVYILKLNAKVRDYPTLRMNWESSLESIAPRESFYEEEGRNRAVFQLGYVSNGFEMNWIFARTKDLKGLYKGKKKYLPVCIQRHAYYRVLSRLKPFYDTEVVWTMNYHLRHDLHIEFYNGRILIPLYYFESKLGYFVTTINKNRLIIKTFLFLTHHSTPEGDKLGEISGLSKEEISYWKIDTLQNFIDANLRENEQMKELFEKAGLSHLFDMQINHGHESDGKDYNWNALSQYIKRGKTELFDEGAEDVEELLVEDVNEIE
;
A
#
# COMPACT_ATOMS: atom_id res chain seq x y z
N MET A 1 34.07 57.65 -46.68
CA MET A 1 34.94 56.92 -45.72
C MET A 1 34.08 56.34 -44.60
N ALA A 2 33.79 55.03 -44.65
CA ALA A 2 32.96 54.35 -43.65
C ALA A 2 33.81 53.81 -42.48
N LYS A 3 33.55 54.27 -41.26
CA LYS A 3 34.24 53.81 -40.03
C LYS A 3 33.84 52.36 -39.72
N LYS A 4 34.77 51.42 -39.88
CA LYS A 4 34.63 50.02 -39.44
C LYS A 4 34.41 49.96 -37.92
N ARG A 5 33.22 49.53 -37.49
CA ARG A 5 32.88 49.20 -36.10
C ARG A 5 33.72 47.97 -35.65
N LYS A 6 34.59 48.16 -34.66
CA LYS A 6 35.32 47.06 -33.99
C LYS A 6 34.31 46.17 -33.24
N LYS A 7 34.19 44.90 -33.62
CA LYS A 7 33.46 43.88 -32.85
C LYS A 7 34.17 43.69 -31.50
N ALA A 8 33.45 43.94 -30.40
CA ALA A 8 33.92 43.65 -29.05
C ALA A 8 34.15 42.14 -28.93
N LYS A 9 35.34 41.73 -28.45
CA LYS A 9 35.63 40.33 -28.14
C LYS A 9 34.63 39.85 -27.07
N PRO A 10 34.05 38.64 -27.20
CA PRO A 10 33.15 38.13 -26.18
C PRO A 10 33.91 38.03 -24.86
N GLN A 11 33.44 38.76 -23.85
CA GLN A 11 33.93 38.59 -22.48
C GLN A 11 33.70 37.13 -22.10
N VAL A 12 34.79 36.40 -21.89
CA VAL A 12 34.76 35.11 -21.20
C VAL A 12 34.15 35.41 -19.84
N LYS A 13 32.86 35.09 -19.66
CA LYS A 13 32.23 35.09 -18.33
C LYS A 13 33.11 34.16 -17.48
N ARG A 14 33.97 34.73 -16.63
CA ARG A 14 34.60 33.99 -15.53
C ARG A 14 33.44 33.31 -14.85
N LYS A 15 33.31 31.99 -14.99
CA LYS A 15 32.48 31.20 -14.09
C LYS A 15 33.07 31.50 -12.73
N GLN A 16 32.45 32.41 -11.96
CA GLN A 16 32.75 32.55 -10.55
C GLN A 16 32.80 31.13 -10.01
N ASN A 17 33.82 30.84 -9.22
CA ASN A 17 34.03 29.55 -8.60
C ASN A 17 32.88 29.35 -7.60
N ASN A 18 31.69 29.07 -8.13
CA ASN A 18 30.40 28.91 -7.45
C ASN A 18 30.36 27.59 -6.69
N SER A 19 31.53 27.09 -6.30
CA SER A 19 31.68 25.98 -5.39
C SER A 19 30.94 26.34 -4.10
N PRO A 20 29.90 25.59 -3.71
CA PRO A 20 29.16 25.85 -2.48
C PRO A 20 30.02 25.75 -1.22
N TYR A 21 31.26 25.24 -1.29
CA TYR A 21 32.27 25.44 -0.23
C TYR A 21 32.46 26.93 0.13
N ASN A 22 32.21 27.83 -0.83
CA ASN A 22 32.27 29.28 -0.67
C ASN A 22 30.91 29.90 -0.24
N ASN A 23 29.81 29.12 -0.22
CA ASN A 23 28.52 29.59 0.27
C ASN A 23 28.41 29.38 1.79
N SER A 24 28.95 30.35 2.53
CA SER A 24 29.00 30.33 4.00
C SER A 24 27.62 30.21 4.66
N LEU A 25 26.57 30.76 4.03
CA LEU A 25 25.21 30.74 4.55
C LEU A 25 24.61 29.32 4.48
N LEU A 26 24.68 28.66 3.32
CA LEU A 26 24.20 27.28 3.16
C LEU A 26 24.97 26.31 4.05
N ARG A 27 26.29 26.50 4.16
CA ARG A 27 27.13 25.70 5.06
C ARG A 27 26.70 25.87 6.52
N LYS A 28 26.52 27.11 6.98
CA LYS A 28 26.06 27.39 8.35
C LYS A 28 24.68 26.77 8.60
N LYS A 29 23.77 26.83 7.63
CA LYS A 29 22.43 26.22 7.75
C LYS A 29 22.52 24.69 7.87
N TYR A 30 23.30 24.03 7.01
CA TYR A 30 23.44 22.58 7.05
C TYR A 30 24.14 22.09 8.33
N LEU A 31 25.20 22.76 8.77
CA LEU A 31 25.90 22.38 10.00
C LEU A 31 25.03 22.51 11.25
N LYS A 32 24.11 23.48 11.28
CA LYS A 32 23.09 23.55 12.35
C LYS A 32 22.15 22.34 12.34
N ILE A 33 21.85 21.79 11.17
CA ILE A 33 21.03 20.58 11.05
C ILE A 33 21.81 19.38 11.57
N VAL A 34 23.07 19.22 11.16
CA VAL A 34 23.95 18.13 11.67
C VAL A 34 24.10 18.23 13.18
N GLU A 35 24.33 19.43 13.72
CA GLU A 35 24.44 19.69 15.15
C GLU A 35 23.15 19.31 15.90
N ALA A 36 21.98 19.75 15.42
CA ALA A 36 20.68 19.39 16.01
C ALA A 36 20.41 17.88 15.96
N VAL A 37 20.81 17.20 14.87
CA VAL A 37 20.73 15.73 14.77
C VAL A 37 21.66 15.07 15.79
N CYS A 38 22.89 15.57 15.94
CA CYS A 38 23.81 15.07 16.97
C CYS A 38 23.24 15.26 18.38
N GLU A 39 22.61 16.39 18.68
CA GLU A 39 21.95 16.65 19.97
C GLU A 39 20.83 15.63 20.24
N LYS A 40 19.93 15.41 19.28
CA LYS A 40 18.84 14.43 19.40
C LYS A 40 19.34 13.00 19.61
N MET A 41 20.55 12.71 19.15
CA MET A 41 21.16 11.38 19.16
C MET A 41 22.23 11.21 20.25
N ASN A 42 22.30 12.13 21.22
CA ASN A 42 23.30 12.10 22.30
C ASN A 42 24.76 12.12 21.82
N CYS A 43 25.03 12.75 20.67
CA CYS A 43 26.36 12.94 20.09
C CYS A 43 26.81 14.41 20.09
N ALA A 44 26.21 15.27 20.93
CA ALA A 44 26.53 16.70 20.97
C ALA A 44 28.01 16.96 21.33
N ASP A 45 28.57 16.21 22.29
CA ASP A 45 29.98 16.34 22.66
C ASP A 45 30.91 15.77 21.59
N SER A 46 30.53 14.65 20.97
CA SER A 46 31.25 14.07 19.81
C SER A 46 31.35 15.06 18.66
N TYR A 47 30.30 15.83 18.40
CA TYR A 47 30.32 16.90 17.39
C TYR A 47 31.30 18.05 17.72
N LYS A 48 31.63 18.28 18.99
CA LYS A 48 32.67 19.25 19.39
C LYS A 48 34.09 18.75 19.10
N LEU A 49 34.29 17.43 19.00
CA LEU A 49 35.59 16.81 18.67
C LEU A 49 36.00 16.99 17.21
N LEU A 50 35.06 17.40 16.35
CA LEU A 50 35.35 17.73 14.96
C LEU A 50 36.06 19.09 14.87
N SER A 51 37.20 19.08 14.18
CA SER A 51 37.90 20.29 13.76
C SER A 51 37.01 21.15 12.84
N LYS A 52 37.38 22.42 12.72
CA LYS A 52 36.72 23.34 11.79
C LYS A 52 36.73 22.81 10.35
N GLU A 53 37.81 22.14 9.95
CA GLU A 53 37.97 21.62 8.59
C GLU A 53 37.09 20.39 8.35
N GLU A 54 36.97 19.49 9.33
CA GLU A 54 36.05 18.34 9.28
C GLU A 54 34.59 18.81 9.23
N LYS A 55 34.22 19.83 10.01
CA LYS A 55 32.88 20.43 9.88
C LYS A 55 32.65 21.02 8.50
N ILE A 56 33.66 21.64 7.88
CA ILE A 56 33.54 22.17 6.51
C ILE A 56 33.42 21.02 5.50
N ARG A 57 34.18 19.94 5.65
CA ARG A 57 34.13 18.78 4.76
C ARG A 57 32.83 17.99 4.88
N ALA A 58 32.25 17.90 6.10
CA ALA A 58 30.93 17.34 6.33
C ALA A 58 29.81 18.04 5.52
N PHE A 59 29.97 19.31 5.16
CA PHE A 59 29.05 19.99 4.23
C PHE A 59 29.10 19.43 2.80
N GLY A 60 30.23 18.86 2.37
CA GLY A 60 30.33 18.06 1.13
C GLY A 60 29.46 16.80 1.17
N CYS A 61 29.02 16.41 2.36
CA CYS A 61 28.07 15.33 2.60
C CYS A 61 26.66 15.88 2.84
N SER A 62 26.34 17.02 2.25
CA SER A 62 24.99 17.59 2.35
C SER A 62 23.96 16.82 1.53
N VAL A 63 22.79 16.67 2.14
CA VAL A 63 21.62 16.00 1.56
C VAL A 63 20.64 17.05 1.06
N PHE A 64 20.25 16.95 -0.21
CA PHE A 64 19.25 17.83 -0.83
C PHE A 64 18.10 17.03 -1.41
N VAL A 65 16.89 17.26 -0.91
CA VAL A 65 15.66 16.78 -1.54
C VAL A 65 15.28 17.75 -2.65
N LEU A 66 15.33 17.28 -3.90
CA LEU A 66 14.95 18.07 -5.05
C LEU A 66 13.44 18.06 -5.24
N LYS A 67 12.93 19.09 -5.91
CA LYS A 67 11.51 19.14 -6.30
C LYS A 67 11.12 17.93 -7.14
N LEU A 68 9.88 17.49 -6.97
CA LEU A 68 9.29 16.40 -7.74
C LEU A 68 9.43 16.67 -9.23
N LYS A 69 10.00 15.70 -9.96
CA LYS A 69 10.03 15.71 -11.42
C LYS A 69 8.84 14.92 -11.96
N THR A 70 8.17 15.43 -12.98
CA THR A 70 7.16 14.66 -13.71
C THR A 70 7.71 14.28 -15.07
N TYR A 71 7.64 13.00 -15.44
CA TYR A 71 8.01 12.55 -16.77
C TYR A 71 6.76 12.54 -17.64
N LYS A 72 6.79 13.26 -18.77
CA LYS A 72 5.66 13.45 -19.70
C LYS A 72 4.44 14.11 -19.02
N LYS A 73 4.37 15.44 -19.06
CA LYS A 73 3.31 16.27 -18.45
C LYS A 73 1.85 15.93 -18.84
N GLN A 74 1.63 15.04 -19.81
CA GLN A 74 0.34 14.81 -20.46
C GLN A 74 -0.63 13.93 -19.65
N HIS A 75 -0.23 13.39 -18.50
CA HIS A 75 -1.04 12.42 -17.73
C HIS A 75 -1.30 12.80 -16.28
N TYR A 76 -1.02 14.04 -15.86
CA TYR A 76 -1.19 14.45 -14.46
C TYR A 76 -2.13 15.65 -14.35
N THR A 77 -3.13 15.54 -13.48
CA THR A 77 -3.89 16.71 -13.04
C THR A 77 -3.02 17.58 -12.11
N SER A 78 -3.32 18.88 -12.02
CA SER A 78 -2.63 19.77 -11.08
C SER A 78 -2.76 19.30 -9.63
N ASN A 79 -3.92 18.74 -9.28
CA ASN A 79 -4.20 18.20 -7.95
C ASN A 79 -3.34 16.96 -7.66
N CYS A 80 -3.16 16.08 -8.65
CA CYS A 80 -2.26 14.93 -8.52
C CYS A 80 -0.81 15.37 -8.26
N ILE A 81 -0.29 16.32 -9.05
CA ILE A 81 1.08 16.83 -8.85
C ILE A 81 1.22 17.45 -7.47
N LYS A 82 0.30 18.32 -7.07
CA LYS A 82 0.31 18.98 -5.77
C LYS A 82 0.27 17.96 -4.62
N PHE A 83 -0.60 16.96 -4.72
CA PHE A 83 -0.67 15.88 -3.74
C PHE A 83 0.68 15.18 -3.58
N PHE A 84 1.35 14.82 -4.68
CA PHE A 84 2.66 14.14 -4.60
C PHE A 84 3.79 15.07 -4.14
N GLU A 85 3.74 16.36 -4.46
CA GLU A 85 4.67 17.36 -3.90
C GLU A 85 4.49 17.47 -2.38
N ASP A 86 3.26 17.58 -1.91
CA ASP A 86 2.92 17.64 -0.48
C ASP A 86 3.30 16.32 0.21
N PHE A 87 3.03 15.17 -0.41
CA PHE A 87 3.44 13.86 0.08
C PHE A 87 4.95 13.76 0.25
N VAL A 88 5.75 14.15 -0.75
CA VAL A 88 7.22 14.15 -0.66
C VAL A 88 7.69 15.05 0.48
N ASN A 89 7.11 16.25 0.59
CA ASN A 89 7.47 17.19 1.65
C ASN A 89 7.15 16.63 3.05
N VAL A 90 5.96 16.06 3.23
CA VAL A 90 5.52 15.43 4.48
C VAL A 90 6.37 14.19 4.79
N PHE A 91 6.67 13.37 3.80
CA PHE A 91 7.47 12.16 3.95
C PHE A 91 8.87 12.48 4.49
N PHE A 92 9.51 13.55 3.99
CA PHE A 92 10.85 13.95 4.46
C PHE A 92 10.85 14.78 5.74
N SER A 93 9.76 15.50 6.06
CA SER A 93 9.73 16.49 7.14
C SER A 93 8.92 16.08 8.37
N ASN A 94 8.09 15.03 8.30
CA ASN A 94 7.25 14.61 9.42
C ASN A 94 7.94 13.48 10.22
N PRO A 95 8.28 13.70 11.51
CA PRO A 95 8.90 12.68 12.34
C PRO A 95 7.98 11.47 12.61
N ARG A 96 6.65 11.65 12.52
CA ARG A 96 5.70 10.53 12.64
C ARG A 96 5.79 9.55 11.48
N ASN A 97 6.35 9.97 10.36
CA ASN A 97 6.57 9.12 9.19
C ASN A 97 8.01 8.60 9.13
N CYS A 98 8.78 8.76 10.22
CA CYS A 98 10.11 8.21 10.30
C CYS A 98 10.07 6.68 10.25
N VAL A 99 10.96 6.14 9.43
CA VAL A 99 11.10 4.70 9.21
C VAL A 99 11.93 4.03 10.31
N CYS A 100 12.75 4.79 11.02
CA CYS A 100 13.45 4.35 12.22
C CYS A 100 12.84 5.07 13.43
N LYS A 101 11.98 4.38 14.18
CA LYS A 101 11.41 4.89 15.43
C LYS A 101 12.00 4.11 16.58
N SER A 102 12.65 4.82 17.50
CA SER A 102 12.77 4.36 18.88
C SER A 102 11.84 5.20 19.75
N LYS A 103 11.40 4.67 20.89
CA LYS A 103 10.55 5.44 21.83
C LYS A 103 11.25 6.69 22.39
N ALA A 104 12.57 6.82 22.22
CA ALA A 104 13.37 7.87 22.83
C ALA A 104 13.84 8.97 21.86
N ILE A 105 13.89 8.71 20.55
CA ILE A 105 14.47 9.64 19.58
C ILE A 105 13.55 9.77 18.37
N GLU A 106 13.07 11.00 18.14
CA GLU A 106 12.26 11.37 16.98
C GLU A 106 13.10 12.14 15.95
N LEU A 107 13.44 11.46 14.86
CA LEU A 107 14.04 12.07 13.67
C LEU A 107 13.02 12.13 12.54
N THR A 108 13.17 13.09 11.64
CA THR A 108 12.51 13.07 10.32
C THR A 108 13.28 12.16 9.36
N ASN A 109 12.65 11.69 8.27
CA ASN A 109 13.39 10.93 7.25
C ASN A 109 14.54 11.76 6.64
N TYR A 110 14.40 13.08 6.54
CA TYR A 110 15.50 13.96 6.12
C TYR A 110 16.66 13.93 7.11
N GLU A 111 16.39 14.01 8.41
CA GLU A 111 17.42 13.95 9.45
C GLU A 111 18.12 12.60 9.51
N VAL A 112 17.40 11.49 9.30
CA VAL A 112 17.99 10.15 9.16
C VAL A 112 18.97 10.10 7.99
N LEU A 113 18.60 10.67 6.83
CA LEU A 113 19.51 10.76 5.68
C LEU A 113 20.74 11.63 5.97
N VAL A 114 20.56 12.73 6.70
CA VAL A 114 21.67 13.60 7.11
C VAL A 114 22.62 12.87 8.05
N ALA A 115 22.10 12.21 9.10
CA ALA A 115 22.87 11.44 10.06
C ALA A 115 23.68 10.33 9.37
N ASN A 116 23.00 9.57 8.51
CA ASN A 116 23.62 8.47 7.80
C ASN A 116 24.74 8.94 6.85
N TYR A 117 24.46 9.95 6.02
CA TYR A 117 25.46 10.41 5.07
C TYR A 117 26.65 11.11 5.77
N PHE A 118 26.40 11.71 6.93
CA PHE A 118 27.44 12.25 7.80
C PHE A 118 28.35 11.15 8.38
N ILE A 119 27.81 10.07 8.94
CA ILE A 119 28.64 8.95 9.46
C ILE A 119 29.42 8.27 8.34
N THR A 120 28.75 7.94 7.23
CA THR A 120 29.39 7.23 6.11
C THR A 120 30.51 8.05 5.47
N SER A 121 30.49 9.37 5.63
CA SER A 121 31.59 10.24 5.20
C SER A 121 32.90 10.01 5.96
N PHE A 122 32.87 9.49 7.19
CA PHE A 122 34.07 9.39 8.02
C PHE A 122 35.15 8.50 7.41
N ASN A 123 34.74 7.36 6.83
CA ASN A 123 35.68 6.46 6.16
C ASN A 123 36.33 7.10 4.92
N LYS A 124 35.53 7.87 4.16
CA LYS A 124 35.98 8.47 2.90
C LYS A 124 36.80 9.74 3.10
N ASP A 125 36.35 10.62 3.99
CA ASP A 125 36.88 11.98 4.12
C ASP A 125 37.92 12.09 5.24
N TYR A 126 37.92 11.15 6.20
CA TYR A 126 38.81 11.12 7.38
C TYR A 126 39.35 9.71 7.70
N PRO A 127 40.00 9.01 6.75
CA PRO A 127 40.42 7.63 6.95
C PRO A 127 41.31 7.44 8.19
N GLU A 128 42.19 8.42 8.50
CA GLU A 128 43.09 8.37 9.66
C GLU A 128 42.38 8.49 11.01
N ARG A 129 41.18 9.09 11.04
CA ARG A 129 40.37 9.26 12.27
C ARG A 129 39.11 8.41 12.25
N HIS A 130 38.96 7.53 11.27
CA HIS A 130 37.72 6.80 11.04
C HIS A 130 37.28 6.03 12.30
N GLU A 131 38.15 5.20 12.87
CA GLU A 131 37.84 4.41 14.07
C GLU A 131 37.47 5.30 15.27
N PHE A 132 38.26 6.33 15.53
CA PHE A 132 37.98 7.29 16.61
C PHE A 132 36.63 8.00 16.44
N LEU A 133 36.30 8.43 15.21
CA LEU A 133 35.04 9.10 14.93
C LEU A 133 33.86 8.13 14.99
N MET A 134 34.01 6.89 14.53
CA MET A 134 32.97 5.87 14.65
C MET A 134 32.66 5.59 16.13
N ASP A 135 33.68 5.44 16.97
CA ASP A 135 33.53 5.25 18.41
C ASP A 135 32.89 6.47 19.10
N ALA A 136 33.37 7.68 18.79
CA ALA A 136 32.79 8.90 19.34
C ALA A 136 31.32 9.09 18.94
N PHE A 137 30.92 8.66 17.74
CA PHE A 137 29.54 8.74 17.26
C PHE A 137 28.76 7.43 17.41
N GLN A 138 29.22 6.51 18.27
CA GLN A 138 28.60 5.19 18.44
C GLN A 138 27.09 5.22 18.70
N PRO A 139 26.52 6.12 19.53
CA PRO A 139 25.06 6.20 19.69
C PRO A 139 24.31 6.48 18.38
N MET A 140 24.91 7.30 17.51
CA MET A 140 24.35 7.59 16.19
C MET A 140 24.47 6.38 15.25
N VAL A 141 25.62 5.69 15.28
CA VAL A 141 25.88 4.48 14.49
C VAL A 141 24.90 3.36 14.87
N GLU A 142 24.68 3.13 16.16
CA GLU A 142 23.76 2.11 16.66
C GLU A 142 22.31 2.40 16.27
N TYR A 143 21.88 3.66 16.37
CA TYR A 143 20.52 4.05 16.02
C TYR A 143 20.26 4.00 14.50
N ILE A 144 21.17 4.59 13.72
CA ILE A 144 21.03 4.70 12.25
C ILE A 144 21.39 3.38 11.57
N GLY A 145 22.12 2.47 12.22
CA GLY A 145 22.57 1.23 11.61
C GLY A 145 23.13 1.44 10.19
N ASP A 146 22.78 0.52 9.29
CA ASP A 146 23.21 0.58 7.90
C ASP A 146 22.26 1.42 7.00
N PHE A 147 22.85 2.14 6.02
CA PHE A 147 22.13 3.00 5.08
C PHE A 147 21.17 2.22 4.18
N GLU A 148 21.64 1.10 3.64
CA GLU A 148 20.86 0.28 2.72
C GLU A 148 19.59 -0.21 3.42
N THR A 149 19.71 -0.62 4.68
CA THR A 149 18.56 -1.02 5.51
C THR A 149 17.51 0.09 5.61
N HIS A 150 17.92 1.33 5.88
CA HIS A 150 16.99 2.47 6.02
C HIS A 150 16.35 2.84 4.70
N PHE A 151 17.14 2.88 3.64
CA PHE A 151 16.66 3.17 2.31
C PHE A 151 15.67 2.11 1.83
N VAL A 152 15.97 0.82 2.05
CA VAL A 152 15.08 -0.30 1.78
C VAL A 152 13.77 -0.18 2.57
N LYS A 153 13.81 0.15 3.86
CA LYS A 153 12.57 0.33 4.64
C LYS A 153 11.75 1.54 4.16
N MET A 154 12.39 2.65 3.77
CA MET A 154 11.71 3.81 3.17
C MET A 154 11.00 3.44 1.86
N ILE A 155 11.70 2.70 1.01
CA ILE A 155 11.16 2.14 -0.23
C ILE A 155 9.97 1.21 0.06
N GLN A 156 10.12 0.29 1.01
CA GLN A 156 9.09 -0.67 1.39
C GLN A 156 7.84 0.03 1.92
N HIS A 157 8.00 1.04 2.78
CA HIS A 157 6.89 1.83 3.29
C HIS A 157 6.15 2.55 2.16
N TYR A 158 6.87 3.14 1.21
CA TYR A 158 6.24 3.77 0.05
C TYR A 158 5.51 2.75 -0.82
N ALA A 159 6.16 1.63 -1.18
CA ALA A 159 5.56 0.58 -1.99
C ALA A 159 4.31 0.00 -1.31
N PHE A 160 4.33 -0.14 0.01
CA PHE A 160 3.17 -0.52 0.82
C PHE A 160 2.03 0.50 0.65
N SER A 161 2.29 1.79 0.87
CA SER A 161 1.26 2.84 0.77
C SER A 161 0.66 2.93 -0.63
N VAL A 162 1.48 2.80 -1.68
CA VAL A 162 0.97 2.78 -3.05
C VAL A 162 0.09 1.57 -3.27
N ASN A 163 0.56 0.37 -2.95
CA ASN A 163 -0.23 -0.84 -3.17
C ASN A 163 -1.55 -0.85 -2.37
N ALA A 164 -1.58 -0.24 -1.19
CA ALA A 164 -2.80 -0.09 -0.38
C ALA A 164 -3.79 0.94 -0.95
N THR A 165 -3.34 1.85 -1.81
CA THR A 165 -4.16 2.91 -2.42
C THR A 165 -4.32 2.75 -3.94
N ASN A 166 -3.71 1.72 -4.52
CA ASN A 166 -3.68 1.50 -5.95
C ASN A 166 -4.97 0.81 -6.42
N LEU A 167 -5.84 1.59 -7.05
CA LEU A 167 -7.03 1.08 -7.71
C LEU A 167 -6.65 0.54 -9.10
N PHE A 168 -7.13 -0.65 -9.44
CA PHE A 168 -6.79 -1.34 -10.70
C PHE A 168 -7.43 -0.71 -11.94
N ASP A 169 -8.43 0.15 -11.75
CA ASP A 169 -9.22 0.80 -12.78
C ASP A 169 -8.91 2.30 -12.95
N ASP A 170 -7.88 2.79 -12.26
CA ASP A 170 -7.33 4.13 -12.44
C ASP A 170 -5.82 4.06 -12.70
N ASN A 171 -5.23 5.20 -13.05
CA ASN A 171 -3.79 5.34 -13.22
C ASN A 171 -3.06 5.06 -11.91
N VAL A 172 -2.09 4.16 -11.98
CA VAL A 172 -1.15 3.92 -10.89
C VAL A 172 -0.06 4.97 -10.95
N TYR A 173 0.11 5.73 -9.86
CA TYR A 173 1.17 6.73 -9.75
C TYR A 173 2.35 6.16 -8.95
N ILE A 174 3.52 6.12 -9.57
CA ILE A 174 4.74 5.60 -8.96
C ILE A 174 5.75 6.73 -8.74
N LEU A 175 6.05 7.01 -7.49
CA LEU A 175 7.09 7.93 -7.04
C LEU A 175 8.42 7.19 -6.98
N LYS A 176 9.23 7.33 -8.02
CA LYS A 176 10.59 6.82 -8.04
C LYS A 176 11.49 7.74 -7.23
N LEU A 177 12.17 7.17 -6.23
CA LEU A 177 13.19 7.86 -5.43
C LEU A 177 14.58 7.45 -5.91
N ASN A 178 15.40 8.43 -6.28
CA ASN A 178 16.78 8.19 -6.75
C ASN A 178 17.75 9.06 -5.97
N ALA A 179 18.76 8.43 -5.37
CA ALA A 179 19.90 9.11 -4.79
C ALA A 179 20.98 9.30 -5.86
N LYS A 180 21.37 10.55 -6.14
CA LYS A 180 22.45 10.88 -7.08
C LYS A 180 23.47 11.79 -6.42
N VAL A 181 24.68 11.27 -6.30
CA VAL A 181 25.85 12.09 -6.02
C VAL A 181 26.10 12.97 -7.24
N ARG A 182 26.17 14.28 -7.04
CA ARG A 182 26.57 15.23 -8.09
C ARG A 182 27.80 15.96 -7.63
N ASP A 183 28.77 16.13 -8.52
CA ASP A 183 30.05 16.74 -8.21
C ASP A 183 30.08 18.25 -8.50
N TYR A 184 29.08 18.76 -9.23
CA TYR A 184 28.99 20.17 -9.60
C TYR A 184 27.74 20.86 -9.04
N PRO A 185 27.88 22.07 -8.44
CA PRO A 185 29.12 22.77 -8.13
C PRO A 185 29.80 22.33 -6.81
N THR A 186 29.21 21.41 -6.04
CA THR A 186 29.85 20.67 -4.93
C THR A 186 29.43 19.21 -5.01
N LEU A 187 30.30 18.32 -4.52
CA LEU A 187 29.92 16.97 -4.10
C LEU A 187 28.77 17.09 -3.10
N ARG A 188 27.65 16.42 -3.41
CA ARG A 188 26.46 16.37 -2.54
C ARG A 188 25.54 15.24 -2.98
N MET A 189 24.77 14.71 -2.03
CA MET A 189 23.74 13.73 -2.30
C MET A 189 22.43 14.44 -2.66
N ASN A 190 21.99 14.29 -3.91
CA ASN A 190 20.69 14.80 -4.34
C ASN A 190 19.69 13.65 -4.37
N TRP A 191 18.62 13.81 -3.62
CA TRP A 191 17.46 12.96 -3.64
C TRP A 191 16.50 13.50 -4.70
N GLU A 192 16.44 12.80 -5.82
CA GLU A 192 15.53 13.06 -6.91
C GLU A 192 14.29 12.21 -6.74
N SER A 193 13.16 12.87 -6.53
CA SER A 193 11.85 12.25 -6.65
C SER A 193 11.32 12.45 -8.05
N SER A 194 10.77 11.41 -8.66
CA SER A 194 10.08 11.52 -9.93
C SER A 194 8.81 10.71 -9.97
N LEU A 195 7.76 11.29 -10.55
CA LEU A 195 6.47 10.64 -10.71
C LEU A 195 6.36 10.00 -12.10
N GLU A 196 5.92 8.76 -12.12
CA GLU A 196 5.50 8.02 -13.32
C GLU A 196 4.01 7.67 -13.17
N SER A 197 3.26 7.76 -14.28
CA SER A 197 1.86 7.36 -14.33
C SER A 197 1.75 6.13 -15.24
N ILE A 198 1.06 5.10 -14.76
CA ILE A 198 0.86 3.85 -15.47
C ILE A 198 -0.63 3.65 -15.64
N ALA A 199 -1.09 3.66 -16.89
CA ALA A 199 -2.48 3.44 -17.22
C ALA A 199 -2.95 2.03 -16.83
N PRO A 200 -4.22 1.89 -16.42
CA PRO A 200 -4.79 0.58 -16.11
C PRO A 200 -4.80 -0.31 -17.35
N ARG A 201 -4.56 -1.61 -17.15
CA ARG A 201 -4.64 -2.61 -18.23
C ARG A 201 -6.06 -3.13 -18.35
N GLU A 202 -6.90 -2.31 -18.96
CA GLU A 202 -8.29 -2.62 -19.23
C GLU A 202 -8.44 -3.57 -20.42
N SER A 203 -9.43 -4.44 -20.33
CA SER A 203 -9.93 -5.25 -21.44
C SER A 203 -11.37 -5.65 -21.19
N PHE A 204 -12.01 -6.27 -22.17
CA PHE A 204 -13.40 -6.73 -22.04
C PHE A 204 -13.48 -8.24 -22.07
N TYR A 205 -14.47 -8.80 -21.38
CA TYR A 205 -14.93 -10.17 -21.63
C TYR A 205 -16.45 -10.20 -21.69
N GLU A 206 -16.96 -11.15 -22.46
CA GLU A 206 -18.39 -11.35 -22.66
C GLU A 206 -18.88 -12.41 -21.68
N GLU A 207 -19.96 -12.10 -20.99
CA GLU A 207 -20.69 -12.99 -20.09
C GLU A 207 -22.17 -12.76 -20.30
N GLU A 208 -22.90 -13.81 -20.66
CA GLU A 208 -24.36 -13.75 -20.89
C GLU A 208 -24.75 -12.65 -21.91
N GLY A 209 -23.95 -12.50 -22.98
CA GLY A 209 -24.17 -11.48 -24.02
C GLY A 209 -23.82 -10.05 -23.59
N ARG A 210 -23.35 -9.83 -22.35
CA ARG A 210 -22.93 -8.50 -21.85
C ARG A 210 -21.42 -8.40 -21.85
N ASN A 211 -20.90 -7.32 -22.45
CA ASN A 211 -19.48 -6.97 -22.32
C ASN A 211 -19.22 -6.34 -20.96
N ARG A 212 -18.30 -6.93 -20.21
CA ARG A 212 -17.90 -6.46 -18.88
C ARG A 212 -16.44 -6.03 -18.93
N ALA A 213 -16.15 -4.82 -18.44
CA ALA A 213 -14.79 -4.34 -18.27
C ALA A 213 -14.07 -5.13 -17.18
N VAL A 214 -12.82 -5.48 -17.45
CA VAL A 214 -11.92 -6.16 -16.52
C VAL A 214 -10.54 -5.57 -16.60
N PHE A 215 -9.87 -5.50 -15.45
CA PHE A 215 -8.59 -4.85 -15.31
C PHE A 215 -7.55 -5.87 -14.85
N GLN A 216 -6.40 -5.93 -15.53
CA GLN A 216 -5.31 -6.78 -15.07
C GLN A 216 -4.77 -6.26 -13.74
N LEU A 217 -4.73 -7.13 -12.73
CA LEU A 217 -4.17 -6.78 -11.43
C LEU A 217 -2.64 -6.66 -11.51
N GLY A 218 -2.10 -5.72 -10.75
CA GLY A 218 -0.68 -5.52 -10.61
C GLY A 218 -0.33 -4.76 -9.34
N TYR A 219 0.94 -4.79 -8.98
CA TYR A 219 1.48 -4.21 -7.77
C TYR A 219 2.80 -3.50 -8.05
N VAL A 220 3.10 -2.49 -7.26
CA VAL A 220 4.38 -1.79 -7.25
C VAL A 220 5.37 -2.57 -6.37
N SER A 221 6.47 -3.01 -6.97
CA SER A 221 7.55 -3.65 -6.22
C SER A 221 8.39 -2.62 -5.45
N ASN A 222 9.26 -3.12 -4.56
CA ASN A 222 10.28 -2.30 -3.89
C ASN A 222 11.27 -1.66 -4.90
N GLY A 223 11.26 -2.03 -6.19
CA GLY A 223 12.02 -1.32 -7.22
C GLY A 223 11.32 -0.08 -7.78
N PHE A 224 10.14 0.30 -7.27
CA PHE A 224 9.25 1.26 -7.91
C PHE A 224 8.87 0.84 -9.34
N GLU A 225 8.69 -0.46 -9.55
CA GLU A 225 8.29 -1.04 -10.83
C GLU A 225 6.93 -1.71 -10.71
N MET A 226 6.06 -1.43 -11.67
CA MET A 226 4.77 -2.10 -11.78
C MET A 226 4.96 -3.52 -12.29
N ASN A 227 4.57 -4.47 -11.47
CA ASN A 227 4.55 -5.89 -11.78
C ASN A 227 3.11 -6.35 -11.93
N TRP A 228 2.86 -7.23 -12.89
CA TRP A 228 1.51 -7.72 -13.18
C TRP A 228 1.33 -9.12 -12.63
N ILE A 229 0.13 -9.42 -12.13
CA ILE A 229 -0.17 -10.70 -11.49
C ILE A 229 -0.56 -11.72 -12.56
N PHE A 230 -0.01 -12.94 -12.43
CA PHE A 230 -0.27 -14.07 -13.31
C PHE A 230 -0.51 -15.35 -12.52
N ALA A 231 -1.52 -16.13 -12.95
CA ALA A 231 -1.77 -17.48 -12.48
C ALA A 231 -1.03 -18.50 -13.33
N ARG A 232 -0.45 -19.54 -12.72
CA ARG A 232 0.19 -20.64 -13.46
C ARG A 232 -0.88 -21.58 -13.98
N THR A 233 -0.80 -21.96 -15.25
CA THR A 233 -1.84 -22.81 -15.85
C THR A 233 -1.84 -24.24 -15.32
N LYS A 234 -0.70 -24.72 -14.79
CA LYS A 234 -0.62 -26.02 -14.10
C LYS A 234 -1.50 -26.08 -12.84
N ASP A 235 -1.72 -24.93 -12.18
CA ASP A 235 -2.54 -24.86 -10.97
C ASP A 235 -4.05 -24.93 -11.31
N LEU A 236 -4.41 -24.79 -12.59
CA LEU A 236 -5.79 -24.86 -13.09
C LEU A 236 -6.28 -26.31 -13.36
N LYS A 237 -5.53 -27.34 -12.91
CA LYS A 237 -5.86 -28.78 -12.98
C LYS A 237 -6.48 -29.24 -14.32
N GLY A 238 -5.99 -28.73 -15.45
CA GLY A 238 -6.44 -29.10 -16.79
C GLY A 238 -7.72 -28.42 -17.28
N LEU A 239 -8.37 -27.54 -16.48
CA LEU A 239 -9.50 -26.74 -16.96
C LEU A 239 -9.10 -25.77 -18.07
N TYR A 240 -7.84 -25.32 -18.06
CA TYR A 240 -7.28 -24.52 -19.15
C TYR A 240 -6.76 -25.42 -20.28
N LYS A 241 -7.42 -25.36 -21.43
CA LYS A 241 -7.07 -26.13 -22.64
C LYS A 241 -6.11 -25.41 -23.60
N GLY A 242 -5.68 -24.19 -23.27
CA GLY A 242 -4.78 -23.42 -24.12
C GLY A 242 -3.30 -23.75 -23.90
N LYS A 243 -2.41 -23.06 -24.62
CA LYS A 243 -0.96 -23.35 -24.65
C LYS A 243 -0.10 -22.45 -23.73
N LYS A 244 -0.68 -21.43 -23.09
CA LYS A 244 0.10 -20.51 -22.26
C LYS A 244 0.54 -21.18 -20.95
N LYS A 245 1.74 -20.82 -20.46
CA LYS A 245 2.23 -21.25 -19.13
C LYS A 245 1.64 -20.41 -17.99
N TYR A 246 1.27 -19.16 -18.29
CA TYR A 246 0.75 -18.19 -17.34
C TYR A 246 -0.43 -17.45 -17.95
N LEU A 247 -1.46 -17.21 -17.15
CA LEU A 247 -2.61 -16.38 -17.51
C LEU A 247 -2.57 -15.10 -16.67
N PRO A 248 -2.77 -13.92 -17.26
CA PRO A 248 -2.95 -12.70 -16.47
C PRO A 248 -4.19 -12.86 -15.58
N VAL A 249 -4.07 -12.38 -14.34
CA VAL A 249 -5.20 -12.30 -13.41
C VAL A 249 -5.85 -10.94 -13.59
N CYS A 250 -7.14 -10.95 -13.93
CA CYS A 250 -7.95 -9.77 -14.13
C CYS A 250 -9.09 -9.74 -13.12
N ILE A 251 -9.57 -8.55 -12.76
CA ILE A 251 -10.69 -8.37 -11.84
C ILE A 251 -11.76 -7.45 -12.43
N GLN A 252 -13.02 -7.73 -12.11
CA GLN A 252 -14.13 -6.81 -12.33
C GLN A 252 -14.24 -5.80 -11.19
N ARG A 253 -14.62 -4.56 -11.52
CA ARG A 253 -14.96 -3.53 -10.52
C ARG A 253 -16.01 -4.01 -9.51
N HIS A 254 -16.98 -4.82 -9.94
CA HIS A 254 -17.97 -5.42 -9.06
C HIS A 254 -17.34 -6.29 -7.95
N ALA A 255 -16.37 -7.15 -8.29
CA ALA A 255 -15.71 -8.02 -7.32
C ALA A 255 -14.97 -7.24 -6.25
N TYR A 256 -14.35 -6.14 -6.64
CA TYR A 256 -13.65 -5.24 -5.73
C TYR A 256 -14.60 -4.59 -4.71
N TYR A 257 -15.68 -3.97 -5.17
CA TYR A 257 -16.63 -3.38 -4.23
C TYR A 257 -17.32 -4.43 -3.35
N ARG A 258 -17.53 -5.65 -3.87
CA ARG A 258 -18.01 -6.76 -3.05
C ARG A 258 -17.05 -7.07 -1.92
N VAL A 259 -15.75 -7.23 -2.18
CA VAL A 259 -14.78 -7.52 -1.10
C VAL A 259 -14.72 -6.39 -0.08
N LEU A 260 -14.70 -5.11 -0.50
CA LEU A 260 -14.77 -3.98 0.43
C LEU A 260 -16.02 -4.00 1.30
N SER A 261 -17.20 -4.18 0.67
CA SER A 261 -18.48 -4.16 1.39
C SER A 261 -18.64 -5.31 2.38
N ARG A 262 -18.13 -6.51 2.05
CA ARG A 262 -18.29 -7.71 2.86
C ARG A 262 -17.27 -7.82 3.97
N LEU A 263 -16.13 -7.14 3.86
CA LEU A 263 -15.06 -7.16 4.86
C LEU A 263 -15.06 -5.95 5.80
N LYS A 264 -16.09 -5.10 5.74
CA LYS A 264 -16.34 -4.13 6.82
C LYS A 264 -16.36 -4.85 8.17
N PRO A 265 -15.75 -4.28 9.22
CA PRO A 265 -15.27 -2.90 9.38
C PRO A 265 -13.78 -2.70 9.04
N PHE A 266 -13.12 -3.60 8.31
CA PHE A 266 -11.76 -3.29 7.85
C PHE A 266 -11.76 -2.01 7.01
N TYR A 267 -10.70 -1.21 7.16
CA TYR A 267 -10.48 -0.07 6.29
C TYR A 267 -10.25 -0.55 4.86
N ASP A 268 -10.77 0.19 3.88
CA ASP A 268 -10.59 -0.15 2.47
C ASP A 268 -9.11 -0.36 2.11
N THR A 269 -8.21 0.45 2.67
CA THR A 269 -6.75 0.32 2.45
C THR A 269 -6.18 -1.00 2.98
N GLU A 270 -6.69 -1.49 4.10
CA GLU A 270 -6.29 -2.78 4.68
C GLU A 270 -6.82 -3.95 3.84
N VAL A 271 -8.07 -3.88 3.37
CA VAL A 271 -8.64 -4.87 2.46
C VAL A 271 -7.87 -4.93 1.14
N VAL A 272 -7.59 -3.76 0.54
CA VAL A 272 -6.82 -3.63 -0.70
C VAL A 272 -5.41 -4.21 -0.50
N TRP A 273 -4.75 -3.86 0.60
CA TRP A 273 -3.43 -4.38 0.92
C TRP A 273 -3.44 -5.91 1.05
N THR A 274 -4.38 -6.44 1.83
CA THR A 274 -4.55 -7.89 2.06
C THR A 274 -4.78 -8.63 0.75
N MET A 275 -5.68 -8.12 -0.10
CA MET A 275 -5.94 -8.65 -1.43
C MET A 275 -4.68 -8.65 -2.30
N ASN A 276 -3.96 -7.53 -2.38
CA ASN A 276 -2.75 -7.42 -3.17
C ASN A 276 -1.65 -8.37 -2.68
N TYR A 277 -1.47 -8.47 -1.36
CA TYR A 277 -0.49 -9.35 -0.75
C TYR A 277 -0.78 -10.81 -1.10
N HIS A 278 -2.00 -11.29 -0.86
CA HIS A 278 -2.38 -12.67 -1.14
C HIS A 278 -2.31 -13.02 -2.63
N LEU A 279 -2.85 -12.18 -3.50
CA LEU A 279 -2.83 -12.44 -4.95
C LEU A 279 -1.42 -12.42 -5.55
N ARG A 280 -0.47 -11.73 -4.90
CA ARG A 280 0.94 -11.67 -5.30
C ARG A 280 1.74 -12.85 -4.79
N HIS A 281 1.63 -13.18 -3.51
CA HIS A 281 2.54 -14.10 -2.82
C HIS A 281 1.97 -15.51 -2.70
N ASP A 282 0.67 -15.61 -2.43
CA ASP A 282 0.00 -16.85 -2.03
C ASP A 282 -1.24 -17.09 -2.90
N LEU A 283 -1.13 -16.85 -4.22
CA LEU A 283 -2.20 -17.11 -5.17
C LEU A 283 -2.49 -18.62 -5.22
N HIS A 284 -3.43 -19.05 -4.40
CA HIS A 284 -3.92 -20.42 -4.32
C HIS A 284 -5.21 -20.58 -5.11
N ILE A 285 -5.40 -21.73 -5.75
CA ILE A 285 -6.59 -22.02 -6.55
C ILE A 285 -7.23 -23.30 -6.03
N GLU A 286 -8.49 -23.15 -5.63
CA GLU A 286 -9.36 -24.23 -5.18
C GLU A 286 -10.45 -24.52 -6.21
N PHE A 287 -10.97 -25.75 -6.17
CA PHE A 287 -12.06 -26.18 -7.03
C PHE A 287 -13.19 -26.69 -6.17
N TYR A 288 -14.36 -26.08 -6.33
CA TYR A 288 -15.54 -26.42 -5.55
C TYR A 288 -16.80 -26.29 -6.40
N ASN A 289 -17.62 -27.33 -6.45
CA ASN A 289 -18.87 -27.38 -7.22
C ASN A 289 -18.74 -26.85 -8.67
N GLY A 290 -17.66 -27.27 -9.35
CA GLY A 290 -17.38 -26.88 -10.74
C GLY A 290 -16.85 -25.44 -10.92
N ARG A 291 -16.58 -24.72 -9.82
CA ARG A 291 -16.07 -23.34 -9.82
C ARG A 291 -14.60 -23.29 -9.48
N ILE A 292 -13.94 -22.25 -9.96
CA ILE A 292 -12.55 -21.93 -9.65
C ILE A 292 -12.57 -20.82 -8.60
N LEU A 293 -12.12 -21.14 -7.39
CA LEU A 293 -12.10 -20.25 -6.24
C LEU A 293 -10.66 -19.85 -5.92
N ILE A 294 -10.47 -18.58 -5.53
CA ILE A 294 -9.22 -18.11 -4.93
C ILE A 294 -9.54 -17.68 -3.50
N PRO A 295 -9.12 -18.42 -2.47
CA PRO A 295 -9.36 -18.02 -1.10
C PRO A 295 -8.61 -16.72 -0.79
N LEU A 296 -9.26 -15.85 -0.04
CA LEU A 296 -8.66 -14.66 0.54
C LEU A 296 -8.51 -14.90 2.04
N TYR A 297 -7.32 -14.65 2.57
CA TYR A 297 -7.04 -14.73 4.00
C TYR A 297 -6.74 -13.34 4.55
N TYR A 298 -6.77 -13.22 5.87
CA TYR A 298 -6.18 -12.14 6.63
C TYR A 298 -5.37 -12.78 7.75
N PHE A 299 -4.05 -12.64 7.66
CA PHE A 299 -3.10 -13.53 8.34
C PHE A 299 -3.43 -15.00 8.03
N GLU A 300 -3.77 -15.79 9.05
CA GLU A 300 -4.09 -17.21 8.93
C GLU A 300 -5.61 -17.48 8.84
N SER A 301 -6.43 -16.43 9.01
CA SER A 301 -7.89 -16.52 9.01
C SER A 301 -8.45 -16.36 7.60
N LYS A 302 -9.14 -17.38 7.10
CA LYS A 302 -9.82 -17.30 5.80
C LYS A 302 -10.99 -16.31 5.92
N LEU A 303 -11.15 -15.43 4.93
CA LEU A 303 -12.22 -14.41 4.91
C LEU A 303 -13.29 -14.69 3.85
N GLY A 304 -12.94 -15.42 2.79
CA GLY A 304 -13.87 -15.72 1.71
C GLY A 304 -13.13 -16.14 0.45
N TYR A 305 -13.83 -16.06 -0.68
CA TYR A 305 -13.33 -16.51 -1.96
C TYR A 305 -13.63 -15.51 -3.07
N PHE A 306 -12.64 -15.25 -3.90
CA PHE A 306 -12.89 -14.73 -5.23
C PHE A 306 -13.36 -15.85 -6.16
N VAL A 307 -14.50 -15.63 -6.81
CA VAL A 307 -15.02 -16.55 -7.83
C VAL A 307 -14.45 -16.15 -9.18
N THR A 308 -13.88 -17.12 -9.88
CA THR A 308 -13.17 -16.87 -11.13
C THR A 308 -13.68 -17.68 -12.31
N THR A 309 -13.36 -17.21 -13.52
CA THR A 309 -13.58 -17.91 -14.79
C THR A 309 -12.37 -17.76 -15.70
N ILE A 310 -12.21 -18.68 -16.65
CA ILE A 310 -11.17 -18.60 -17.67
C ILE A 310 -11.79 -18.08 -18.96
N ASN A 311 -11.30 -16.94 -19.48
CA ASN A 311 -11.77 -16.37 -20.74
C ASN A 311 -10.62 -15.84 -21.60
N LYS A 312 -10.54 -16.27 -22.87
CA LYS A 312 -9.56 -15.81 -23.87
C LYS A 312 -8.11 -15.76 -23.33
N ASN A 313 -7.69 -16.83 -22.64
CA ASN A 313 -6.37 -16.94 -22.00
C ASN A 313 -6.10 -15.94 -20.86
N ARG A 314 -7.12 -15.65 -20.04
CA ARG A 314 -7.04 -14.83 -18.82
C ARG A 314 -7.80 -15.55 -17.70
N LEU A 315 -7.37 -15.36 -16.45
CA LEU A 315 -8.14 -15.75 -15.28
C LEU A 315 -8.86 -14.51 -14.75
N ILE A 316 -10.19 -14.52 -14.74
CA ILE A 316 -11.02 -13.35 -14.44
C ILE A 316 -11.74 -13.56 -13.13
N ILE A 317 -11.48 -12.70 -12.15
CA ILE A 317 -12.21 -12.56 -10.89
C ILE A 317 -13.50 -11.77 -11.15
N LYS A 318 -14.65 -12.42 -10.92
CA LYS A 318 -15.98 -11.87 -11.22
C LYS A 318 -16.68 -11.28 -10.01
N THR A 319 -16.52 -11.93 -8.86
CA THR A 319 -17.15 -11.51 -7.61
C THR A 319 -16.34 -12.02 -6.42
N PHE A 320 -16.66 -11.51 -5.23
CA PHE A 320 -16.18 -12.00 -3.95
C PHE A 320 -17.35 -12.55 -3.14
N LEU A 321 -17.17 -13.74 -2.56
CA LEU A 321 -18.11 -14.39 -1.66
C LEU A 321 -17.50 -14.47 -0.27
N PHE A 322 -18.19 -13.94 0.73
CA PHE A 322 -17.84 -14.15 2.13
C PHE A 322 -18.07 -15.62 2.54
N LEU A 323 -17.38 -16.11 3.58
CA LEU A 323 -17.36 -17.54 3.92
C LEU A 323 -18.72 -18.18 4.22
N THR A 324 -19.69 -17.42 4.70
CA THR A 324 -21.04 -17.93 4.97
C THR A 324 -21.93 -17.93 3.73
N HIS A 325 -21.49 -17.30 2.64
CA HIS A 325 -22.30 -17.16 1.44
C HIS A 325 -22.47 -18.53 0.77
N HIS A 326 -23.68 -18.82 0.30
CA HIS A 326 -23.97 -20.01 -0.49
C HIS A 326 -23.02 -20.14 -1.70
N SER A 327 -22.66 -21.36 -2.07
CA SER A 327 -21.61 -21.70 -3.04
C SER A 327 -20.16 -21.45 -2.61
N THR A 328 -19.94 -21.30 -1.31
CA THR A 328 -18.63 -21.51 -0.69
C THR A 328 -18.66 -22.83 0.08
N PRO A 329 -17.52 -23.53 0.26
CA PRO A 329 -17.48 -24.79 1.01
C PRO A 329 -18.07 -24.65 2.41
N GLU A 330 -17.70 -23.59 3.13
CA GLU A 330 -18.15 -23.32 4.48
C GLU A 330 -19.62 -22.87 4.53
N GLY A 331 -20.06 -22.03 3.58
CA GLY A 331 -21.44 -21.56 3.51
C GLY A 331 -22.45 -22.65 3.12
N ASP A 332 -22.08 -23.55 2.20
CA ASP A 332 -22.92 -24.70 1.83
C ASP A 332 -23.05 -25.66 3.01
N LYS A 333 -21.94 -25.93 3.73
CA LYS A 333 -21.96 -26.73 4.96
C LYS A 333 -22.82 -26.08 6.05
N LEU A 334 -22.74 -24.76 6.22
CA LEU A 334 -23.59 -24.02 7.15
C LEU A 334 -25.06 -24.15 6.78
N GLY A 335 -25.42 -24.00 5.50
CA GLY A 335 -26.78 -24.17 5.00
C GLY A 335 -27.33 -25.57 5.25
N GLU A 336 -26.52 -26.62 5.02
CA GLU A 336 -26.90 -28.02 5.27
C GLU A 336 -27.23 -28.28 6.76
N ILE A 337 -26.42 -27.75 7.69
CA ILE A 337 -26.61 -28.02 9.13
C ILE A 337 -27.64 -27.09 9.81
N SER A 338 -27.80 -25.87 9.31
CA SER A 338 -28.72 -24.86 9.89
C SER A 338 -30.07 -24.79 9.19
N GLY A 339 -30.17 -25.32 7.97
CA GLY A 339 -31.32 -25.17 7.09
C GLY A 339 -31.42 -23.80 6.42
N LEU A 340 -30.48 -22.88 6.65
CA LEU A 340 -30.56 -21.52 6.13
C LEU A 340 -30.43 -21.47 4.60
N SER A 341 -31.33 -20.74 3.95
CA SER A 341 -31.26 -20.43 2.52
C SER A 341 -30.29 -19.27 2.24
N LYS A 342 -29.99 -19.04 0.96
CA LYS A 342 -29.17 -17.91 0.51
C LYS A 342 -29.83 -16.56 0.86
N GLU A 343 -31.13 -16.47 0.68
CA GLU A 343 -31.93 -15.29 0.95
C GLU A 343 -31.94 -15.00 2.45
N GLU A 344 -32.05 -16.04 3.27
CA GLU A 344 -31.98 -15.93 4.73
C GLU A 344 -30.59 -15.48 5.19
N ILE A 345 -29.51 -16.03 4.63
CA ILE A 345 -28.13 -15.57 4.92
C ILE A 345 -27.96 -14.06 4.65
N SER A 346 -28.53 -13.56 3.55
CA SER A 346 -28.49 -12.13 3.21
C SER A 346 -29.42 -11.31 4.09
N TYR A 347 -30.62 -11.80 4.42
CA TYR A 347 -31.58 -11.14 5.31
C TYR A 347 -30.99 -10.94 6.70
N TRP A 348 -30.39 -12.00 7.24
CA TRP A 348 -29.67 -12.01 8.50
C TRP A 348 -28.30 -11.32 8.40
N LYS A 349 -27.86 -10.85 7.22
CA LYS A 349 -26.58 -10.14 7.01
C LYS A 349 -25.35 -10.90 7.53
N ILE A 350 -25.45 -12.20 7.75
CA ILE A 350 -24.31 -13.04 8.16
C ILE A 350 -23.34 -13.28 7.02
N ASP A 351 -23.59 -12.67 5.85
CA ASP A 351 -22.76 -12.65 4.66
C ASP A 351 -21.72 -11.50 4.63
N THR A 352 -21.54 -10.83 5.77
CA THR A 352 -20.56 -9.77 6.02
C THR A 352 -19.77 -10.05 7.30
N LEU A 353 -18.54 -9.57 7.36
CA LEU A 353 -17.64 -9.76 8.49
C LEU A 353 -18.07 -8.95 9.74
N GLN A 354 -18.70 -7.79 9.53
CA GLN A 354 -19.13 -6.87 10.59
C GLN A 354 -19.92 -7.54 11.72
N ASN A 355 -20.76 -8.52 11.39
CA ASN A 355 -21.60 -9.17 12.39
C ASN A 355 -20.84 -10.20 13.23
N PHE A 356 -19.63 -10.61 12.83
CA PHE A 356 -18.79 -11.57 13.56
C PHE A 356 -17.85 -10.88 14.55
N ILE A 357 -17.43 -9.66 14.23
CA ILE A 357 -16.54 -8.86 15.07
C ILE A 357 -17.36 -8.18 16.16
N ASP A 358 -16.83 -8.18 17.39
CA ASP A 358 -17.47 -7.65 18.59
C ASP A 358 -18.80 -8.31 18.97
N ALA A 359 -19.18 -9.40 18.28
CA ALA A 359 -20.39 -10.12 18.60
C ALA A 359 -20.30 -10.79 19.99
N ASN A 360 -21.32 -10.55 20.82
CA ASN A 360 -21.62 -11.33 22.03
C ASN A 360 -22.04 -12.79 21.75
N LEU A 361 -21.54 -13.38 20.66
CA LEU A 361 -21.72 -14.79 20.29
C LEU A 361 -21.21 -15.76 21.34
N ARG A 362 -20.32 -15.31 22.23
CA ARG A 362 -19.86 -16.10 23.39
C ARG A 362 -21.02 -16.55 24.28
N GLU A 363 -22.12 -15.81 24.30
CA GLU A 363 -23.30 -16.13 25.11
C GLU A 363 -24.30 -17.07 24.40
N ASN A 364 -24.10 -17.36 23.11
CA ASN A 364 -24.97 -18.25 22.33
C ASN A 364 -24.22 -19.52 21.89
N GLU A 365 -24.15 -20.51 22.78
CA GLU A 365 -23.47 -21.80 22.57
C GLU A 365 -23.94 -22.53 21.31
N GLN A 366 -25.23 -22.46 21.00
CA GLN A 366 -25.78 -23.14 19.83
C GLN A 366 -25.25 -22.55 18.52
N MET A 367 -25.24 -21.22 18.38
CA MET A 367 -24.70 -20.59 17.18
C MET A 367 -23.21 -20.89 17.04
N LYS A 368 -22.47 -20.84 18.15
CA LYS A 368 -21.05 -21.20 18.18
C LYS A 368 -20.82 -22.63 17.66
N GLU A 369 -21.60 -23.59 18.14
CA GLU A 369 -21.52 -24.99 17.70
C GLU A 369 -21.81 -25.15 16.20
N LEU A 370 -22.82 -24.44 15.67
CA LEU A 370 -23.13 -24.46 14.24
C LEU A 370 -21.97 -23.91 13.40
N PHE A 371 -21.43 -22.75 13.76
CA PHE A 371 -20.31 -22.15 13.04
C PHE A 371 -19.03 -22.97 13.16
N GLU A 372 -18.76 -23.58 14.32
CA GLU A 372 -17.63 -24.50 14.51
C GLU A 372 -17.75 -25.72 13.60
N LYS A 373 -18.93 -26.35 13.56
CA LYS A 373 -19.20 -27.46 12.63
C LYS A 373 -19.04 -27.05 11.18
N ALA A 374 -19.36 -25.81 10.82
CA ALA A 374 -19.16 -25.27 9.48
C ALA A 374 -17.69 -24.90 9.16
N GLY A 375 -16.77 -24.89 10.14
CA GLY A 375 -15.38 -24.48 9.96
C GLY A 375 -15.17 -22.96 9.98
N LEU A 376 -16.01 -22.24 10.72
CA LEU A 376 -16.08 -20.77 10.75
C LEU A 376 -15.71 -20.18 12.13
N SER A 377 -15.19 -20.99 13.05
CA SER A 377 -14.88 -20.56 14.43
C SER A 377 -13.87 -19.43 14.49
N HIS A 378 -12.90 -19.39 13.57
CA HIS A 378 -11.85 -18.38 13.53
C HIS A 378 -12.39 -16.95 13.29
N LEU A 379 -13.59 -16.80 12.73
CA LEU A 379 -14.21 -15.49 12.54
C LEU A 379 -14.51 -14.79 13.88
N PHE A 380 -14.67 -15.54 14.96
CA PHE A 380 -14.94 -15.02 16.30
C PHE A 380 -13.69 -14.56 17.04
N ASP A 381 -12.53 -15.07 16.63
CA ASP A 381 -11.23 -14.75 17.25
C ASP A 381 -10.50 -13.63 16.48
N MET A 382 -11.12 -13.11 15.42
CA MET A 382 -10.57 -12.02 14.65
C MET A 382 -10.47 -10.74 15.46
N GLN A 383 -9.25 -10.37 15.81
CA GLN A 383 -8.95 -9.06 16.38
C GLN A 383 -8.66 -8.08 15.24
N ILE A 384 -9.36 -6.95 15.25
CA ILE A 384 -9.06 -5.84 14.35
C ILE A 384 -8.09 -4.89 15.04
N ASN A 385 -6.92 -4.67 14.42
CA ASN A 385 -5.95 -3.71 14.92
C ASN A 385 -6.46 -2.28 14.70
N HIS A 386 -7.08 -1.73 15.76
CA HIS A 386 -7.28 -0.31 16.07
C HIS A 386 -8.09 0.58 15.09
N GLY A 387 -9.16 1.17 15.62
CA GLY A 387 -9.60 2.53 15.25
C GLY A 387 -11.06 2.67 14.83
N HIS A 388 -11.75 1.57 14.53
CA HIS A 388 -13.20 1.63 14.42
C HIS A 388 -13.78 1.61 15.84
N GLU A 389 -14.37 2.73 16.26
CA GLU A 389 -15.57 2.64 17.07
C GLU A 389 -16.54 1.84 16.21
N SER A 390 -16.69 0.55 16.48
CA SER A 390 -17.88 -0.13 16.00
C SER A 390 -19.03 0.64 16.63
N ASP A 391 -19.92 1.18 15.80
CA ASP A 391 -21.27 1.48 16.28
C ASP A 391 -21.76 0.13 16.79
N GLY A 392 -21.61 -0.11 18.09
CA GLY A 392 -21.73 -1.41 18.75
C GLY A 392 -23.14 -1.95 18.59
N LYS A 393 -23.45 -2.42 17.39
CA LYS A 393 -24.69 -3.08 17.06
C LYS A 393 -24.49 -4.51 17.48
N ASP A 394 -24.93 -4.80 18.70
CA ASP A 394 -25.15 -6.17 19.14
C ASP A 394 -26.04 -6.86 18.09
N TYR A 395 -25.40 -7.71 17.28
CA TYR A 395 -26.14 -8.55 16.35
C TYR A 395 -26.99 -9.53 17.17
N ASN A 396 -28.29 -9.61 16.88
CA ASN A 396 -29.22 -10.42 17.67
C ASN A 396 -29.12 -11.92 17.32
N TRP A 397 -28.05 -12.56 17.81
CA TRP A 397 -27.80 -14.00 17.64
C TRP A 397 -28.90 -14.87 18.25
N ASN A 398 -29.58 -14.38 19.29
CA ASN A 398 -30.71 -15.07 19.91
C ASN A 398 -31.91 -15.16 18.97
N ALA A 399 -32.24 -14.09 18.24
CA ALA A 399 -33.30 -14.10 17.24
C ALA A 399 -33.00 -15.08 16.11
N LEU A 400 -31.77 -15.09 15.59
CA LEU A 400 -31.35 -16.06 14.56
C LEU A 400 -31.42 -17.50 15.09
N SER A 401 -30.94 -17.76 16.30
CA SER A 401 -31.03 -19.08 16.95
C SER A 401 -32.49 -19.54 17.11
N GLN A 402 -33.40 -18.65 17.55
CA GLN A 402 -34.83 -18.96 17.65
C GLN A 402 -35.46 -19.23 16.30
N TYR A 403 -35.10 -18.47 15.26
CA TYR A 403 -35.56 -18.68 13.89
C TYR A 403 -35.18 -20.07 13.37
N ILE A 404 -33.91 -20.46 13.55
CA ILE A 404 -33.43 -21.80 13.19
C ILE A 404 -34.19 -22.88 13.96
N LYS A 405 -34.45 -22.68 15.27
CA LYS A 405 -35.21 -23.64 16.10
C LYS A 405 -36.67 -23.80 15.68
N ARG A 406 -37.35 -22.68 15.35
CA ARG A 406 -38.77 -22.70 14.95
C ARG A 406 -38.97 -23.40 13.61
N GLY A 407 -37.93 -23.47 12.77
CA GLY A 407 -38.01 -24.12 11.46
C GLY A 407 -38.88 -23.31 10.50
N LYS A 408 -38.28 -22.27 9.91
CA LYS A 408 -38.78 -21.47 8.76
C LYS A 408 -40.23 -20.93 8.80
N THR A 409 -40.96 -21.06 9.89
CA THR A 409 -42.43 -20.99 9.89
C THR A 409 -43.05 -19.58 9.89
N GLU A 410 -42.27 -18.50 10.03
CA GLU A 410 -42.87 -17.20 10.43
C GLU A 410 -42.48 -15.95 9.62
N LEU A 411 -41.66 -16.01 8.58
CA LEU A 411 -41.17 -14.79 7.89
C LEU A 411 -41.69 -14.56 6.46
N PHE A 412 -42.42 -15.49 5.86
CA PHE A 412 -42.95 -15.34 4.50
C PHE A 412 -44.49 -15.34 4.42
N ASP A 413 -45.18 -15.33 5.56
CA ASP A 413 -46.66 -15.41 5.61
C ASP A 413 -47.37 -14.07 5.84
N GLU A 414 -46.66 -12.93 5.83
CA GLU A 414 -47.30 -11.61 5.82
C GLU A 414 -46.66 -10.69 4.77
N GLY A 415 -47.28 -10.63 3.58
CA GLY A 415 -47.45 -9.39 2.83
C GLY A 415 -46.20 -8.59 2.44
N ALA A 416 -45.12 -9.21 1.98
CA ALA A 416 -44.07 -8.51 1.24
C ALA A 416 -44.39 -8.49 -0.27
N GLU A 417 -45.52 -7.88 -0.64
CA GLU A 417 -45.64 -7.24 -1.95
C GLU A 417 -44.83 -5.93 -1.89
N ASP A 418 -44.08 -5.67 -2.96
CA ASP A 418 -43.40 -4.40 -3.29
C ASP A 418 -42.14 -4.00 -2.50
N VAL A 419 -41.01 -4.68 -2.78
CA VAL A 419 -39.69 -4.02 -2.83
C VAL A 419 -38.91 -4.53 -4.05
N GLU A 420 -39.50 -4.41 -5.24
CA GLU A 420 -38.78 -4.56 -6.53
C GLU A 420 -38.57 -3.22 -7.26
N GLU A 421 -38.93 -2.10 -6.62
CA GLU A 421 -38.69 -0.73 -7.11
C GLU A 421 -37.80 0.02 -6.11
N LEU A 422 -36.47 -0.13 -6.20
CA LEU A 422 -35.47 0.84 -5.69
C LEU A 422 -34.05 0.59 -6.26
N LEU A 423 -33.95 -0.02 -7.45
CA LEU A 423 -32.68 -0.16 -8.19
C LEU A 423 -32.75 0.44 -9.60
N VAL A 424 -33.61 1.43 -9.81
CA VAL A 424 -33.59 2.28 -11.00
C VAL A 424 -33.71 3.74 -10.53
N GLU A 425 -32.87 4.59 -11.11
CA GLU A 425 -32.77 6.05 -10.94
C GLU A 425 -31.81 6.56 -9.84
N ASP A 426 -30.53 6.60 -10.19
CA ASP A 426 -29.67 7.77 -9.98
C ASP A 426 -28.53 7.75 -11.02
N VAL A 427 -28.92 7.98 -12.27
CA VAL A 427 -28.02 8.45 -13.34
C VAL A 427 -28.75 9.61 -14.00
N ASN A 428 -28.30 10.83 -13.69
CA ASN A 428 -28.61 12.18 -14.20
C ASN A 428 -28.64 13.09 -12.95
N GLU A 429 -27.85 14.14 -12.73
CA GLU A 429 -27.08 15.08 -13.54
C GLU A 429 -26.03 15.72 -12.60
N ILE A 430 -24.77 15.86 -13.02
CA ILE A 430 -23.95 17.02 -12.64
C ILE A 430 -23.14 17.40 -13.89
N GLU A 431 -23.37 18.62 -14.38
CA GLU A 431 -22.56 19.33 -15.38
C GLU A 431 -21.08 19.48 -14.98
#